data_AF-A0A7Y3L3T3-F1
#
_entry.id   AF-A0A7Y3L3T3-F1
#
_cell.length_a   1.000
_cell.length_b   1.000
_cell.length_c   1.000
_cell.angle_alpha   90.00
_cell.angle_beta   90.00
_cell.angle_gamma   90.00
#
_symmetry.space_group_name_H-M   'P 1'
#
loop_
_entity.id
_entity.type
_entity.pdbx_description
1 polymer ?
#
loop_
_entity_poly.entity_id
_entity_poly.type
_entity_poly.pdbx_seq_one_letter_code
_entity_poly.pdbx_strand_id
1 'polypeptide(L)'
;MPEKQKTDQEYEVGDLFVTGSALTLKLMPSRKSGTLPISWFGGSGVTNVRRAAKDIQALVGKIQGNRIRVRGLNVTTDRGLDTDLVTTRLHEAVAKAGFEVIA
;
A
#
# COMPACT_ATOMS: atom_id res chain seq x y z
N MET A 1 21.15 15.04 33.74
CA MET A 1 21.39 14.65 32.33
C MET A 1 20.08 14.05 31.83
N PRO A 2 19.26 14.72 31.01
CA PRO A 2 18.05 14.08 30.49
C PRO A 2 18.45 13.15 29.35
N GLU A 3 17.98 11.90 29.44
CA GLU A 3 18.13 10.85 28.43
C GLU A 3 17.65 11.35 27.06
N LYS A 4 18.43 11.05 26.02
CA LYS A 4 18.02 11.26 24.63
C LYS A 4 16.77 10.42 24.38
N GLN A 5 15.61 11.08 24.32
CA GLN A 5 14.37 10.47 23.84
C GLN A 5 14.67 9.75 22.52
N LYS A 6 14.46 8.42 22.51
CA LYS A 6 14.38 7.64 21.27
C LYS A 6 13.41 8.40 20.38
N THR A 7 13.89 8.85 19.24
CA THR A 7 13.04 9.47 18.22
C THR A 7 11.92 8.47 17.92
N ASP A 8 10.71 8.76 18.39
CA ASP A 8 9.54 7.95 18.09
C ASP A 8 9.44 7.91 16.57
N GLN A 9 9.69 6.72 16.02
CA GLN A 9 9.62 6.52 14.59
C GLN A 9 8.12 6.58 14.26
N GLU A 10 7.65 7.71 13.74
CA GLU A 10 6.25 7.91 13.41
C GLU A 10 5.82 6.86 12.37
N TYR A 11 4.86 6.02 12.76
CA TYR A 11 4.27 5.02 11.89
C TYR A 11 3.02 5.59 11.24
N GLU A 12 2.90 5.40 9.92
CA GLU A 12 1.69 5.73 9.18
C GLU A 12 0.96 4.48 8.68
N VAL A 13 -0.34 4.64 8.50
CA VAL A 13 -1.19 3.71 7.77
C VAL A 13 -1.57 4.34 6.43
N GLY A 14 -1.74 3.51 5.40
CA GLY A 14 -2.10 3.98 4.07
C GLY A 14 -3.36 3.32 3.55
N ASP A 15 -4.24 4.08 2.91
CA ASP A 15 -5.33 3.54 2.11
C ASP A 15 -4.81 3.28 0.69
N LEU A 16 -4.70 2.00 0.33
CA LEU A 16 -4.32 1.52 -0.99
C LEU A 16 -5.59 1.19 -1.78
N PHE A 17 -5.87 1.95 -2.82
CA PHE A 17 -6.97 1.72 -3.75
C PHE A 17 -6.46 1.19 -5.08
N VAL A 18 -6.98 0.06 -5.54
CA VAL A 18 -6.57 -0.61 -6.78
C VAL A 18 -7.73 -0.69 -7.76
N THR A 19 -7.51 -0.22 -8.98
CA THR A 19 -8.44 -0.37 -10.11
C THR A 19 -7.80 -1.22 -11.20
N GLY A 20 -8.58 -1.59 -12.22
CA GLY A 20 -8.04 -2.33 -13.38
C GLY A 20 -6.86 -1.64 -14.11
N SER A 21 -6.65 -0.33 -13.88
CA SER A 21 -5.62 0.45 -14.58
C SER A 21 -4.80 1.38 -13.69
N ALA A 22 -5.15 1.55 -12.42
CA ALA A 22 -4.46 2.48 -11.52
C ALA A 22 -4.31 1.91 -10.11
N LEU A 23 -3.18 2.27 -9.49
CA LEU A 23 -2.88 2.07 -8.07
C LEU A 23 -2.80 3.44 -7.41
N THR A 24 -3.68 3.72 -6.46
CA THR A 24 -3.69 4.97 -5.69
C THR A 24 -3.37 4.66 -4.24
N LEU A 25 -2.45 5.41 -3.64
CA LEU A 25 -2.13 5.33 -2.22
C LEU A 25 -2.40 6.68 -1.57
N LYS A 26 -3.02 6.67 -0.40
CA LYS A 26 -3.19 7.83 0.48
C LYS A 26 -2.69 7.51 1.88
N LEU A 27 -1.71 8.25 2.37
CA LEU A 27 -1.16 8.07 3.71
C LEU A 27 -1.90 8.93 4.74
N MET A 28 -2.07 8.39 5.93
CA MET A 28 -2.65 9.08 7.08
C MET A 28 -1.72 8.98 8.30
N PRO A 29 -1.48 10.08 9.04
CA PRO A 29 -2.18 11.37 8.97
C PRO A 29 -1.57 12.41 8.01
N SER A 30 -0.43 12.15 7.34
CA SER A 30 0.24 13.15 6.49
C SER A 30 -0.58 13.65 5.29
N ARG A 31 -1.69 12.98 4.95
CA ARG A 31 -2.58 13.26 3.79
C ARG A 31 -1.86 13.24 2.45
N LYS A 32 -0.64 12.72 2.40
CA LYS A 32 0.09 12.59 1.14
C LYS A 32 -0.55 11.50 0.32
N SER A 33 -0.68 11.72 -0.98
CA SER A 33 -1.25 10.75 -1.89
C SER A 33 -0.47 10.68 -3.19
N GLY A 34 -0.60 9.57 -3.90
CA GLY A 34 -0.08 9.44 -5.25
C GLY A 34 -0.76 8.31 -5.97
N THR A 35 -0.74 8.40 -7.29
CA THR A 35 -1.33 7.42 -8.20
C THR A 35 -0.28 6.97 -9.20
N LEU A 36 -0.31 5.69 -9.53
CA LEU A 36 0.56 5.06 -10.52
C LEU A 36 -0.29 4.21 -11.47
N PRO A 37 -0.14 4.35 -12.79
CA PRO A 37 -0.82 3.46 -13.74
C PRO A 37 -0.26 2.03 -13.64
N ILE A 38 -1.15 1.04 -13.67
CA ILE A 38 -0.80 -0.38 -13.55
C ILE A 38 -1.41 -1.20 -14.69
N SER A 39 -0.88 -2.40 -14.90
CA SER A 39 -1.42 -3.38 -15.86
C SER A 39 -1.41 -4.82 -15.32
N TRP A 40 -1.19 -4.97 -14.01
CA TRP A 40 -1.11 -6.27 -13.34
C TRP A 40 -2.38 -6.63 -12.55
N PHE A 41 -3.42 -5.80 -12.57
CA PHE A 41 -4.68 -6.06 -11.92
C PHE A 41 -5.81 -6.07 -12.95
N GLY A 42 -6.62 -7.12 -13.00
CA GLY A 42 -7.74 -7.21 -13.94
C GLY A 42 -8.54 -8.50 -13.75
N GLY A 43 -9.76 -8.56 -14.30
CA GLY A 43 -10.60 -9.78 -14.39
C GLY A 43 -10.74 -10.62 -13.12
N SER A 44 -9.78 -11.51 -12.86
CA SER A 44 -9.70 -12.43 -11.73
C SER A 44 -8.79 -11.98 -10.56
N GLY A 45 -8.07 -10.84 -10.67
CA GLY A 45 -7.21 -10.31 -9.60
C GLY A 45 -5.82 -9.90 -10.09
N VAL A 46 -4.80 -10.12 -9.27
CA VAL A 46 -3.40 -9.81 -9.58
C VAL A 46 -2.82 -10.85 -10.53
N THR A 47 -2.49 -10.44 -11.76
CA THR A 47 -1.86 -11.30 -12.79
C THR A 47 -0.36 -11.47 -12.57
N ASN A 48 0.29 -10.49 -11.92
CA ASN A 48 1.73 -10.54 -11.63
C ASN A 48 2.05 -9.94 -10.24
N VAL A 49 2.15 -10.81 -9.25
CA VAL A 49 2.42 -10.44 -7.84
C VAL A 49 3.77 -9.75 -7.66
N ARG A 50 4.81 -10.16 -8.40
CA ARG A 50 6.15 -9.54 -8.28
C ARG A 50 6.14 -8.09 -8.77
N ARG A 51 5.47 -7.83 -9.89
CA ARG A 51 5.32 -6.48 -10.45
C ARG A 51 4.47 -5.61 -9.53
N ALA A 52 3.33 -6.15 -9.07
CA ALA A 52 2.46 -5.48 -8.12
C ALA A 52 3.21 -5.04 -6.85
N ALA A 53 3.95 -5.96 -6.23
CA ALA A 53 4.74 -5.65 -5.04
C ALA A 53 5.76 -4.53 -5.27
N LYS A 54 6.44 -4.54 -6.44
CA LYS A 54 7.41 -3.51 -6.82
C LYS A 54 6.76 -2.13 -6.97
N ASP A 55 5.60 -2.09 -7.62
CA ASP A 55 4.86 -0.85 -7.85
C ASP A 55 4.31 -0.27 -6.54
N ILE A 56 3.79 -1.12 -5.65
CA ILE A 56 3.35 -0.73 -4.29
C ILE A 56 4.53 -0.16 -3.50
N GLN A 57 5.66 -0.88 -3.45
CA GLN A 57 6.85 -0.44 -2.73
C GLN A 57 7.39 0.91 -3.27
N ALA A 58 7.42 1.08 -4.59
CA ALA A 58 7.87 2.31 -5.22
C ALA A 58 6.94 3.48 -4.89
N LEU A 59 5.62 3.26 -4.93
CA LEU A 59 4.64 4.29 -4.62
C LEU A 59 4.69 4.70 -3.15
N VAL A 60 4.74 3.74 -2.23
CA VAL A 60 4.91 4.02 -0.79
C VAL A 60 6.21 4.76 -0.55
N GLY A 61 7.33 4.29 -1.09
CA GLY A 61 8.65 4.92 -0.94
C GLY A 61 8.67 6.37 -1.44
N LYS A 62 8.02 6.64 -2.57
CA LYS A 62 7.89 7.99 -3.15
C LYS A 62 7.09 8.94 -2.24
N ILE A 63 6.04 8.44 -1.59
CA ILE A 63 5.09 9.27 -0.83
C ILE A 63 5.53 9.43 0.63
N GLN A 64 6.00 8.37 1.30
CA GLN A 64 6.35 8.39 2.73
C GLN A 64 7.52 9.36 3.02
N GLY A 65 8.48 9.50 2.10
CA GLY A 65 9.69 10.30 2.30
C GLY A 65 10.66 9.67 3.32
N ASN A 66 11.53 10.47 3.95
CA ASN A 66 12.64 9.96 4.78
C ASN A 66 12.34 9.85 6.28
N ARG A 67 11.21 10.37 6.77
CA ARG A 67 10.92 10.48 8.21
C ARG A 67 9.92 9.47 8.76
N ILE A 68 9.03 8.96 7.91
CA ILE A 68 7.84 8.20 8.32
C ILE A 68 7.93 6.80 7.75
N ARG A 69 7.60 5.78 8.54
CA ARG A 69 7.49 4.40 8.06
C ARG A 69 6.04 4.00 7.95
N VAL A 70 5.63 3.56 6.75
CA VAL A 70 4.30 2.97 6.56
C VAL A 70 4.34 1.52 7.03
N ARG A 71 3.50 1.16 8.00
CA ARG A 71 3.46 -0.20 8.57
C ARG A 71 2.41 -1.08 7.92
N GLY A 72 1.24 -0.53 7.67
CA GLY A 72 0.15 -1.29 7.08
C GLY A 72 -0.71 -0.49 6.12
N LEU A 73 -1.35 -1.22 5.22
CA LEU A 73 -2.16 -0.71 4.15
C LEU A 73 -3.57 -1.27 4.25
N ASN A 74 -4.56 -0.39 4.28
CA ASN A 74 -5.95 -0.73 4.08
C ASN A 74 -6.20 -0.87 2.57
N VAL A 75 -6.54 -2.08 2.12
CA VAL A 75 -6.58 -2.40 0.68
C VAL A 75 -8.02 -2.43 0.20
N THR A 76 -8.32 -1.60 -0.77
CA THR A 76 -9.65 -1.48 -1.38
C THR A 76 -9.55 -1.53 -2.90
N THR A 77 -10.64 -1.91 -3.57
CA THR A 77 -10.67 -2.04 -5.03
C THR A 77 -11.89 -1.35 -5.65
N ASP A 78 -11.81 -1.06 -6.95
CA ASP A 78 -12.92 -0.47 -7.73
C ASP A 78 -14.18 -1.35 -7.80
N ARG A 79 -14.09 -2.62 -7.43
CA ARG A 79 -15.25 -3.52 -7.36
C ARG A 79 -15.95 -3.49 -5.99
N GLY A 80 -15.54 -2.57 -5.11
CA GLY A 80 -16.17 -2.35 -3.82
C GLY A 80 -15.75 -3.35 -2.74
N LEU A 81 -16.58 -3.48 -1.71
CA LEU A 81 -16.39 -4.34 -0.53
C LEU A 81 -16.52 -5.84 -0.85
N ASP A 82 -17.04 -6.20 -2.03
CA ASP A 82 -17.26 -7.59 -2.43
C ASP A 82 -16.01 -8.27 -3.04
N THR A 83 -14.90 -7.55 -3.19
CA THR A 83 -13.66 -8.16 -3.63
C THR A 83 -13.01 -8.92 -2.50
N ASP A 84 -13.06 -10.24 -2.58
CA ASP A 84 -12.22 -11.10 -1.75
C ASP A 84 -10.74 -10.86 -2.10
N LEU A 85 -10.03 -10.18 -1.19
CA LEU A 85 -8.60 -9.88 -1.30
C LEU A 85 -7.74 -11.15 -1.34
N VAL A 86 -8.26 -12.27 -0.83
CA VAL A 86 -7.64 -13.59 -0.88
C VAL A 86 -7.70 -14.13 -2.31
N THR A 87 -8.89 -14.18 -2.91
CA THR A 87 -9.06 -14.69 -4.29
C THR A 87 -8.33 -13.83 -5.32
N THR A 88 -8.26 -12.51 -5.09
CA THR A 88 -7.57 -11.59 -6.00
C THR A 88 -6.05 -11.54 -5.82
N ARG A 89 -5.49 -12.21 -4.79
CA ARG A 89 -4.04 -12.24 -4.50
C ARG A 89 -3.41 -10.86 -4.24
N LEU A 90 -4.24 -9.85 -3.95
CA LEU A 90 -3.77 -8.52 -3.56
C LEU A 90 -3.03 -8.56 -2.22
N HIS A 91 -3.52 -9.37 -1.28
CA HIS A 91 -2.86 -9.60 0.00
C HIS A 91 -1.43 -10.14 -0.18
N GLU A 92 -1.22 -11.07 -1.13
CA GLU A 92 0.11 -11.59 -1.45
C GLU A 92 1.05 -10.49 -1.97
N ALA A 93 0.54 -9.60 -2.83
CA ALA A 93 1.33 -8.51 -3.38
C ALA A 93 1.74 -7.48 -2.31
N VAL A 94 0.82 -7.14 -1.40
CA VAL A 94 1.06 -6.21 -0.30
C VAL A 94 2.04 -6.81 0.72
N ALA A 95 1.83 -8.06 1.13
CA ALA A 95 2.75 -8.77 2.02
C ALA A 95 4.16 -8.88 1.38
N LYS A 96 4.23 -9.17 0.08
CA LYS A 96 5.49 -9.23 -0.65
C LYS A 96 6.18 -7.87 -0.79
N ALA A 97 5.42 -6.78 -0.82
CA ALA A 97 5.95 -5.41 -0.79
C ALA A 97 6.50 -5.02 0.59
N GLY A 98 6.25 -5.84 1.63
CA GLY A 98 6.73 -5.64 2.99
C GLY A 98 5.76 -4.88 3.89
N PHE A 99 4.48 -4.82 3.53
CA PHE A 99 3.44 -4.12 4.31
C PHE A 99 2.41 -5.10 4.85
N GLU A 100 1.88 -4.80 6.03
CA GLU A 100 0.75 -5.54 6.62
C GLU A 100 -0.56 -5.11 5.93
N VAL A 101 -1.46 -6.05 5.65
CA VAL A 101 -2.82 -5.72 5.19
C VAL A 101 -3.67 -5.46 6.43
N ILE A 102 -4.23 -4.26 6.53
CA ILE A 102 -5.15 -3.85 7.59
C ILE A 102 -6.55 -3.92 6.98
N ALA A 103 -7.19 -5.09 7.04
CA ALA A 103 -8.55 -5.31 6.56
C ALA A 103 -9.58 -4.83 7.58
#